data_AF-A0A495ML00-F1
#
_entry.id   AF-A0A495ML00-F1
#
_cell.length_a   1.000
_cell.length_b   1.000
_cell.length_c   1.000
_cell.angle_alpha   90.00
_cell.angle_beta   90.00
_cell.angle_gamma   90.00
#
_symmetry.space_group_name_H-M   'P 1'
#
loop_
_entity.id
_entity.type
_entity.pdbx_description
1 polymer ?
#
loop_
_entity_poly.entity_id
_entity_poly.type
_entity_poly.pdbx_seq_one_letter_code
_entity_poly.pdbx_strand_id
1 'polypeptide(L)'
;MKKILVTLLLGTFVVGKLQAQNTGINTKNPNSSLTVNGSYAGSYKTIAADATLTNTDQFVNVLGSAAAVTLTLPNAVVADAAKDAFYGRVYHIKNTSAFDVTIKGNGTQLLQIDAASIVNTFVLKPGLSVMVVKNTNNTVAVALWDVFLQSTAITNNNNFEVHAIKSFKAVVPASTFTDYSASNKMMNGKNVNNTINSNRRSAYELSTAAEQAKFIVINGLRMDFLQSWRGNPSTSPKLFNTTAGAITYNISSLSTGDRYVNGANTTIAPGYYSFNVDGNDDFSTVDQGDIEYVNAMLTFTNGEWYNCTWHATRDATNYYFYFTAQRLN
;
A
#
# COMPACT_ATOMS: atom_id res chain seq x y z
N MET A 1 10.80 -67.58 -31.58
CA MET A 1 9.78 -67.05 -30.64
C MET A 1 10.38 -66.43 -29.38
N LYS A 2 11.17 -67.15 -28.56
CA LYS A 2 11.80 -66.58 -27.34
C LYS A 2 12.65 -65.32 -27.56
N LYS A 3 13.44 -65.24 -28.64
CA LYS A 3 14.28 -64.07 -28.94
C LYS A 3 13.45 -62.81 -29.28
N ILE A 4 12.35 -62.96 -30.01
CA ILE A 4 11.44 -61.86 -30.38
C ILE A 4 10.72 -61.31 -29.14
N LEU A 5 10.30 -62.20 -28.23
CA LEU A 5 9.63 -61.81 -26.98
C LEU A 5 10.57 -61.00 -26.06
N VAL A 6 11.85 -61.37 -25.97
CA VAL A 6 12.86 -60.66 -25.17
C VAL A 6 13.18 -59.29 -25.78
N THR A 7 13.28 -59.17 -27.11
CA THR A 7 13.50 -57.88 -27.77
C THR A 7 12.32 -56.93 -27.60
N LEU A 8 11.08 -57.44 -27.66
CA LEU A 8 9.88 -56.63 -27.46
C LEU A 8 9.76 -56.16 -26.00
N LEU A 9 10.16 -57.01 -25.03
CA LEU A 9 10.18 -56.68 -23.61
C LEU A 9 11.29 -55.66 -23.25
N LEU A 10 12.46 -55.73 -23.89
CA LEU A 10 13.50 -54.71 -23.72
C LEU A 10 13.10 -53.37 -24.38
N GLY A 11 12.43 -53.42 -25.54
CA GLY A 11 11.96 -52.23 -26.25
C GLY A 11 10.95 -51.42 -25.44
N THR A 12 10.00 -52.08 -24.77
CA THR A 12 8.99 -51.40 -23.94
C THR A 12 9.59 -50.77 -22.67
N PHE A 13 10.64 -51.36 -22.09
CA PHE A 13 11.36 -50.78 -20.94
C PHE A 13 12.18 -49.52 -21.29
N VAL A 14 12.67 -49.40 -22.52
CA VAL A 14 13.46 -48.24 -22.97
C VAL A 14 12.55 -47.08 -23.38
N VAL A 15 11.43 -47.34 -24.05
CA VAL A 15 10.51 -46.28 -24.51
C VAL A 15 9.80 -45.59 -23.33
N GLY A 16 9.50 -46.31 -22.25
CA GLY A 16 8.88 -45.73 -21.04
C GLY A 16 9.78 -44.73 -20.29
N LYS A 17 11.11 -44.79 -20.44
CA LYS A 17 12.04 -43.84 -19.80
C LYS A 17 12.33 -42.58 -20.63
N LEU A 18 12.04 -42.60 -21.94
CA LEU A 18 12.36 -41.49 -22.85
C LEU A 18 11.29 -40.38 -22.84
N GLN A 19 10.07 -40.64 -22.37
CA GLN A 19 9.00 -39.64 -22.29
C GLN A 19 9.13 -38.70 -21.07
N ALA A 20 9.99 -39.03 -20.10
CA ALA A 20 10.16 -38.28 -18.85
C ALA A 20 11.45 -37.41 -18.79
N GLN A 21 12.23 -37.33 -19.87
CA GLN A 21 13.54 -36.65 -19.87
C GLN A 21 13.60 -35.33 -20.67
N ASN A 22 12.51 -34.91 -21.33
CA ASN A 22 12.54 -33.70 -22.18
C ASN A 22 12.09 -32.41 -21.48
N THR A 23 11.51 -32.51 -20.28
CA THR A 23 11.31 -31.37 -19.39
C THR A 23 12.36 -31.46 -18.30
N GLY A 24 13.13 -30.40 -18.08
CA GLY A 24 14.20 -30.28 -17.08
C GLY A 24 13.70 -30.33 -15.63
N ILE A 25 12.60 -31.01 -15.36
CA ILE A 25 12.08 -31.30 -14.03
C ILE A 25 13.17 -32.05 -13.26
N ASN A 26 13.50 -31.54 -12.07
CA ASN A 26 14.55 -32.07 -11.21
C ASN A 26 15.96 -32.04 -11.84
N THR A 27 16.23 -31.10 -12.76
CA THR A 27 17.57 -30.84 -13.29
C THR A 27 18.13 -29.53 -12.74
N LYS A 28 19.42 -29.49 -12.42
CA LYS A 28 20.09 -28.29 -11.86
C LYS A 28 20.13 -27.13 -12.86
N ASN A 29 20.22 -27.44 -14.16
CA ASN A 29 20.29 -26.49 -15.26
C ASN A 29 19.21 -26.82 -16.30
N PRO A 30 17.94 -26.51 -16.05
CA PRO A 30 16.87 -26.78 -17.00
C PRO A 30 17.06 -25.91 -18.24
N ASN A 31 17.13 -26.52 -19.42
CA ASN A 31 17.21 -25.83 -20.72
C ASN A 31 15.91 -25.96 -21.54
N SER A 32 14.82 -26.36 -20.88
CA SER A 32 13.51 -26.66 -21.48
C SER A 32 12.40 -25.77 -20.90
N SER A 33 11.35 -25.50 -21.67
CA SER A 33 10.11 -24.89 -21.17
C SER A 33 9.14 -25.94 -20.64
N LEU A 34 8.48 -25.65 -19.49
CA LEU A 34 7.29 -26.38 -19.05
C LEU A 34 6.05 -25.63 -19.56
N THR A 35 5.34 -26.21 -20.53
CA THR A 35 4.07 -25.67 -21.02
C THR A 35 2.91 -26.55 -20.58
N VAL A 36 1.92 -25.97 -19.91
CA VAL A 36 0.66 -26.64 -19.56
C VAL A 36 -0.43 -26.12 -20.51
N ASN A 37 -0.72 -26.87 -21.57
CA ASN A 37 -1.76 -26.51 -22.57
C ASN A 37 -3.21 -26.77 -22.09
N GLY A 38 -3.40 -26.91 -20.77
CA GLY A 38 -4.68 -27.18 -20.12
C GLY A 38 -4.80 -26.36 -18.84
N SER A 39 -5.67 -26.77 -17.92
CA SER A 39 -5.80 -26.12 -16.62
C SER A 39 -4.74 -26.62 -15.63
N TYR A 40 -4.27 -25.72 -14.79
CA TYR A 40 -3.47 -26.02 -13.61
C TYR A 40 -4.34 -25.86 -12.36
N ALA A 41 -4.42 -26.90 -11.53
CA ALA A 41 -5.14 -26.87 -10.27
C ALA A 41 -4.17 -27.14 -9.12
N GLY A 42 -3.74 -26.08 -8.43
CA GLY A 42 -3.06 -26.20 -7.16
C GLY A 42 -4.02 -26.59 -6.04
N SER A 43 -3.49 -27.12 -4.95
CA SER A 43 -4.33 -27.42 -3.78
C SER A 43 -4.92 -26.13 -3.19
N TYR A 44 -6.21 -26.16 -2.90
CA TYR A 44 -6.92 -25.05 -2.27
C TYR A 44 -7.45 -25.48 -0.91
N LYS A 45 -7.15 -24.70 0.13
CA LYS A 45 -7.51 -25.00 1.51
C LYS A 45 -8.14 -23.79 2.19
N THR A 46 -9.18 -24.04 2.97
CA THR A 46 -9.86 -23.02 3.78
C THR A 46 -9.56 -23.25 5.25
N ILE A 47 -9.25 -22.19 5.99
CA ILE A 47 -8.85 -22.24 7.40
C ILE A 47 -9.74 -21.29 8.22
N ALA A 48 -10.25 -21.77 9.36
CA ALA A 48 -11.13 -21.01 10.26
C ALA A 48 -10.56 -20.82 11.67
N ALA A 49 -9.50 -21.54 12.04
CA ALA A 49 -8.83 -21.50 13.33
C ALA A 49 -7.31 -21.67 13.13
N ASP A 50 -6.53 -21.55 14.20
CA ASP A 50 -5.08 -21.75 14.17
C ASP A 50 -4.70 -23.07 13.47
N ALA A 51 -3.74 -22.99 12.56
CA ALA A 51 -3.37 -24.12 11.73
C ALA A 51 -1.88 -24.09 11.37
N THR A 52 -1.33 -25.27 11.10
CA THR A 52 0.00 -25.41 10.50
C THR A 52 -0.17 -25.83 9.04
N LEU A 53 0.50 -25.11 8.14
CA LEU A 53 0.57 -25.49 6.73
C LEU A 53 1.48 -26.70 6.55
N THR A 54 1.28 -27.42 5.44
CA THR A 54 2.11 -28.56 5.05
C THR A 54 2.76 -28.32 3.69
N ASN A 55 3.59 -29.27 3.25
CA ASN A 55 4.18 -29.25 1.90
C ASN A 55 3.16 -29.56 0.77
N THR A 56 1.92 -29.92 1.12
CA THR A 56 0.83 -30.16 0.16
C THR A 56 -0.07 -28.94 -0.03
N ASP A 57 0.05 -27.92 0.83
CA ASP A 57 -0.73 -26.69 0.72
C ASP A 57 -0.10 -25.74 -0.30
N GLN A 58 -0.91 -25.04 -1.10
CA GLN A 58 -0.43 -24.03 -2.06
C GLN A 58 -1.29 -22.77 -2.05
N PHE A 59 -2.61 -22.91 -2.22
CA PHE A 59 -3.56 -21.80 -2.11
C PHE A 59 -4.34 -21.94 -0.80
N VAL A 60 -4.28 -20.91 0.04
CA VAL A 60 -4.88 -20.92 1.38
C VAL A 60 -5.75 -19.70 1.54
N ASN A 61 -7.00 -19.92 1.95
CA ASN A 61 -7.91 -18.87 2.31
C ASN A 61 -8.26 -18.94 3.79
N VAL A 62 -8.01 -17.86 4.52
CA VAL A 62 -8.37 -17.75 5.93
C VAL A 62 -9.71 -17.01 6.02
N LEU A 63 -10.73 -17.70 6.52
CA LEU A 63 -12.08 -17.15 6.70
C LEU A 63 -12.32 -16.63 8.12
N GLY A 64 -11.61 -17.16 9.12
CA GLY A 64 -11.66 -16.73 10.54
C GLY A 64 -13.09 -16.48 11.06
N SER A 65 -13.74 -17.50 11.61
CA SER A 65 -15.18 -17.42 11.92
C SER A 65 -15.53 -16.68 13.22
N ALA A 66 -14.58 -16.47 14.13
CA ALA A 66 -14.87 -15.86 15.45
C ALA A 66 -13.71 -15.12 16.13
N ALA A 67 -12.47 -15.21 15.63
CA ALA A 67 -11.29 -14.60 16.26
C ALA A 67 -10.12 -14.47 15.27
N ALA A 68 -9.05 -13.79 15.71
CA ALA A 68 -7.76 -13.78 15.03
C ALA A 68 -7.21 -15.22 14.88
N VAL A 69 -6.54 -15.47 13.75
CA VAL A 69 -6.00 -16.80 13.40
C VAL A 69 -4.50 -16.72 13.24
N THR A 70 -3.78 -17.69 13.80
CA THR A 70 -2.36 -17.89 13.57
C THR A 70 -2.15 -19.02 12.56
N LEU A 71 -1.54 -18.69 11.43
CA LEU A 71 -1.10 -19.65 10.42
C LEU A 71 0.40 -19.88 10.54
N THR A 72 0.77 -21.09 10.99
CA THR A 72 2.17 -21.49 11.14
C THR A 72 2.67 -22.13 9.85
N LEU A 73 3.75 -21.59 9.29
CA LEU A 73 4.46 -22.19 8.16
C LEU A 73 5.07 -23.54 8.56
N PRO A 74 5.29 -24.46 7.61
CA PRO A 74 5.90 -25.74 7.93
C PRO A 74 7.31 -25.57 8.48
N ASN A 75 7.80 -26.57 9.22
CA ASN A 75 9.21 -26.58 9.59
C ASN A 75 10.09 -26.75 8.35
N ALA A 76 10.68 -25.65 7.88
CA ALA A 76 11.43 -25.64 6.62
C ALA A 76 12.66 -26.54 6.68
N VAL A 77 13.37 -26.58 7.81
CA VAL A 77 14.59 -27.40 7.99
C VAL A 77 14.28 -28.90 7.93
N VAL A 78 13.24 -29.34 8.65
CA VAL A 78 12.82 -30.76 8.64
C VAL A 78 12.27 -31.16 7.27
N ALA A 79 11.49 -30.29 6.63
CA ALA A 79 10.94 -30.56 5.31
C ALA A 79 12.02 -30.67 4.22
N ASP A 80 13.14 -29.95 4.39
CA ASP A 80 14.27 -29.97 3.47
C ASP A 80 15.11 -31.24 3.60
N ALA A 81 15.43 -31.62 4.84
CA ALA A 81 16.21 -32.82 5.16
C ALA A 81 15.60 -34.11 4.59
N ALA A 82 14.30 -34.10 4.29
CA ALA A 82 13.63 -35.25 3.70
C ALA A 82 14.03 -35.49 2.23
N LYS A 83 14.24 -34.46 1.38
CA LYS A 83 14.40 -34.64 -0.10
C LYS A 83 15.04 -33.49 -0.91
N ASP A 84 15.68 -32.46 -0.32
CA ASP A 84 16.09 -31.22 -1.06
C ASP A 84 14.94 -30.54 -1.85
N ALA A 85 13.69 -30.92 -1.55
CA ALA A 85 12.52 -30.63 -2.39
C ALA A 85 11.66 -29.48 -1.84
N PHE A 86 12.18 -28.75 -0.85
CA PHE A 86 11.42 -27.71 -0.18
C PHE A 86 11.84 -26.29 -0.58
N TYR A 87 13.01 -26.12 -1.22
CA TYR A 87 13.42 -24.86 -1.86
C TYR A 87 12.39 -24.38 -2.89
N GLY A 88 12.08 -23.09 -2.89
CA GLY A 88 11.14 -22.49 -3.85
C GLY A 88 9.68 -22.87 -3.62
N ARG A 89 9.33 -23.54 -2.50
CA ARG A 89 7.94 -23.81 -2.14
C ARG A 89 7.19 -22.50 -1.97
N VAL A 90 6.09 -22.34 -2.71
CA VAL A 90 5.25 -21.14 -2.71
C VAL A 90 3.92 -21.40 -2.00
N TYR A 91 3.55 -20.50 -1.09
CA TYR A 91 2.22 -20.41 -0.47
C TYR A 91 1.57 -19.10 -0.85
N HIS A 92 0.38 -19.17 -1.45
CA HIS A 92 -0.51 -18.04 -1.67
C HIS A 92 -1.55 -18.03 -0.56
N ILE A 93 -1.53 -17.01 0.30
CA ILE A 93 -2.40 -16.92 1.46
C ILE A 93 -3.25 -15.66 1.33
N LYS A 94 -4.58 -15.82 1.42
CA LYS A 94 -5.54 -14.71 1.43
C LYS A 94 -6.26 -14.67 2.77
N ASN A 95 -6.39 -13.47 3.33
CA ASN A 95 -7.22 -13.22 4.49
C ASN A 95 -8.57 -12.63 4.05
N THR A 96 -9.59 -13.48 3.95
CA THR A 96 -10.99 -13.05 3.72
C THR A 96 -11.80 -12.92 5.01
N SER A 97 -11.15 -13.10 6.17
CA SER A 97 -11.81 -12.93 7.47
C SER A 97 -11.96 -11.46 7.84
N ALA A 98 -12.73 -11.19 8.89
CA ALA A 98 -12.84 -9.87 9.51
C ALA A 98 -11.69 -9.57 10.50
N PHE A 99 -10.77 -10.51 10.73
CA PHE A 99 -9.75 -10.42 11.77
C PHE A 99 -8.34 -10.44 11.19
N ASP A 100 -7.39 -9.93 11.96
CA ASP A 100 -5.97 -10.06 11.65
C ASP A 100 -5.55 -11.54 11.63
N VAL A 101 -4.75 -11.91 10.63
CA VAL A 101 -4.14 -13.24 10.53
C VAL A 101 -2.65 -13.12 10.80
N THR A 102 -2.15 -13.82 11.80
CA THR A 102 -0.71 -13.88 12.08
C THR A 102 -0.09 -14.99 11.27
N ILE A 103 0.81 -14.67 10.34
CA ILE A 103 1.65 -15.66 9.67
C ILE A 103 2.92 -15.83 10.50
N LYS A 104 3.25 -17.07 10.83
CA LYS A 104 4.31 -17.40 11.79
C LYS A 104 5.27 -18.46 11.24
N GLY A 105 6.57 -18.29 11.41
CA GLY A 105 7.55 -19.33 11.14
C GLY A 105 7.49 -20.44 12.20
N ASN A 106 7.74 -21.69 11.80
CA ASN A 106 7.73 -22.81 12.75
C ASN A 106 8.79 -22.64 13.84
N GLY A 107 8.40 -22.74 15.12
CA GLY A 107 9.34 -22.52 16.22
C GLY A 107 9.97 -21.12 16.17
N THR A 108 11.30 -21.05 16.05
CA THR A 108 12.09 -19.80 15.95
C THR A 108 12.45 -19.44 14.51
N GLN A 109 11.93 -20.14 13.50
CA GLN A 109 12.24 -19.87 12.10
C GLN A 109 11.80 -18.46 11.69
N LEU A 110 12.67 -17.76 10.97
CA LEU A 110 12.49 -16.36 10.64
C LEU A 110 11.97 -16.18 9.21
N LEU A 111 11.25 -15.08 9.00
CA LEU A 111 10.77 -14.59 7.72
C LEU A 111 11.43 -13.25 7.42
N GLN A 112 11.86 -13.06 6.18
CA GLN A 112 12.31 -11.79 5.66
C GLN A 112 11.11 -11.09 4.99
N ILE A 113 10.70 -9.94 5.54
CA ILE A 113 9.52 -9.20 5.06
C ILE A 113 9.89 -7.97 4.22
N ASP A 114 11.10 -7.44 4.42
CA ASP A 114 11.70 -6.38 3.60
C ASP A 114 13.25 -6.45 3.72
N ALA A 115 13.97 -5.43 3.28
CA ALA A 115 15.44 -5.40 3.32
C ALA A 115 16.03 -5.34 4.75
N ALA A 116 15.29 -4.83 5.73
CA ALA A 116 15.74 -4.60 7.10
C ALA A 116 15.00 -5.43 8.17
N SER A 117 13.84 -5.98 7.82
CA SER A 117 12.94 -6.64 8.76
C SER A 117 13.00 -8.16 8.63
N ILE A 118 13.58 -8.80 9.64
CA ILE A 118 13.65 -10.26 9.78
C ILE A 118 12.97 -10.63 11.10
N VAL A 119 11.85 -11.35 11.03
CA VAL A 119 10.94 -11.57 12.16
C VAL A 119 10.38 -12.98 12.17
N ASN A 120 9.93 -13.49 13.33
CA ASN A 120 9.26 -14.80 13.39
C ASN A 120 7.77 -14.73 12.99
N THR A 121 7.17 -13.55 13.03
CA THR A 121 5.76 -13.36 12.72
C THR A 121 5.53 -12.08 11.91
N PHE A 122 4.51 -12.08 11.07
CA PHE A 122 3.93 -10.85 10.53
C PHE A 122 2.41 -10.95 10.47
N VAL A 123 1.75 -9.79 10.45
CA VAL A 123 0.28 -9.71 10.44
C VAL A 123 -0.22 -9.41 9.03
N LEU A 124 -1.11 -10.27 8.53
CA LEU A 124 -1.87 -10.10 7.31
C LEU A 124 -3.27 -9.55 7.66
N LYS A 125 -3.53 -8.30 7.30
CA LYS A 125 -4.82 -7.62 7.59
C LYS A 125 -5.99 -8.21 6.78
N PRO A 126 -7.24 -8.03 7.26
CA PRO A 126 -8.44 -8.36 6.50
C PRO A 126 -8.42 -7.83 5.07
N GLY A 127 -8.83 -8.66 4.11
CA GLY A 127 -8.91 -8.33 2.68
C GLY A 127 -7.59 -8.45 1.91
N LEU A 128 -6.44 -8.58 2.59
CA LEU A 128 -5.13 -8.65 1.96
C LEU A 128 -4.76 -10.09 1.53
N SER A 129 -3.76 -10.18 0.65
CA SER A 129 -3.11 -11.44 0.28
C SER A 129 -1.60 -11.33 0.32
N VAL A 130 -0.93 -12.46 0.49
CA VAL A 130 0.52 -12.56 0.53
C VAL A 130 0.98 -13.83 -0.15
N MET A 131 2.17 -13.76 -0.76
CA MET A 131 2.89 -14.92 -1.23
C MET A 131 4.10 -15.14 -0.33
N VAL A 132 4.32 -16.36 0.14
CA VAL A 132 5.47 -16.71 0.98
C VAL A 132 6.24 -17.83 0.31
N VAL A 133 7.57 -17.68 0.21
CA VAL A 133 8.43 -18.61 -0.52
C VAL A 133 9.55 -19.11 0.40
N LYS A 134 9.81 -20.42 0.40
CA LYS A 134 10.98 -21.01 1.05
C LYS A 134 12.24 -20.62 0.26
N ASN A 135 13.15 -19.86 0.86
CA ASN A 135 14.40 -19.43 0.23
C ASN A 135 15.51 -20.50 0.31
N THR A 136 16.74 -20.23 -0.12
CA THR A 136 17.79 -21.26 -0.13
C THR A 136 18.43 -21.55 1.22
N ASN A 137 18.04 -20.84 2.29
CA ASN A 137 18.62 -21.06 3.61
C ASN A 137 18.07 -22.34 4.26
N ASN A 138 18.87 -22.97 5.11
CA ASN A 138 18.50 -24.20 5.82
C ASN A 138 18.92 -24.20 7.30
N THR A 139 19.19 -23.03 7.87
CA THR A 139 19.54 -22.84 9.27
C THR A 139 18.56 -21.87 9.94
N VAL A 140 18.08 -22.20 11.13
CA VAL A 140 17.09 -21.39 11.86
C VAL A 140 17.58 -19.99 12.29
N ALA A 141 18.89 -19.74 12.23
CA ALA A 141 19.51 -18.45 12.61
C ALA A 141 19.35 -17.34 11.56
N VAL A 142 18.86 -17.67 10.36
CA VAL A 142 18.60 -16.72 9.27
C VAL A 142 17.17 -16.88 8.77
N ALA A 143 16.67 -15.92 8.00
CA ALA A 143 15.36 -16.02 7.37
C ALA A 143 15.32 -17.25 6.45
N LEU A 144 14.33 -18.11 6.64
CA LEU A 144 14.07 -19.29 5.80
C LEU A 144 12.95 -19.04 4.80
N TRP A 145 12.18 -17.98 5.03
CA TRP A 145 11.00 -17.63 4.27
C TRP A 145 11.12 -16.19 3.78
N ASP A 146 10.93 -16.00 2.47
CA ASP A 146 10.81 -14.67 1.87
C ASP A 146 9.33 -14.35 1.70
N VAL A 147 8.92 -13.17 2.16
CA VAL A 147 7.54 -12.71 2.07
C VAL A 147 7.42 -11.73 0.91
N PHE A 148 6.64 -12.12 -0.10
CA PHE A 148 6.27 -11.30 -1.24
C PHE A 148 4.89 -10.69 -0.97
N LEU A 149 4.87 -9.40 -0.67
CA LEU A 149 3.63 -8.66 -0.43
C LEU A 149 3.03 -8.23 -1.77
N GLN A 150 1.98 -8.92 -2.24
CA GLN A 150 1.08 -8.35 -3.24
C GLN A 150 0.09 -7.43 -2.51
N SER A 151 0.44 -6.13 -2.51
CA SER A 151 -0.17 -5.00 -1.80
C SER A 151 -1.69 -5.06 -1.55
N THR A 152 -2.12 -4.54 -0.38
CA THR A 152 -3.34 -3.70 -0.28
C THR A 152 -3.42 -2.85 1.01
N ALA A 153 -2.30 -2.51 1.67
CA ALA A 153 -2.31 -1.49 2.72
C ALA A 153 -1.70 -0.19 2.19
N ILE A 154 -2.53 0.84 1.98
CA ILE A 154 -2.05 2.21 1.79
C ILE A 154 -1.50 2.70 3.14
N THR A 155 -0.24 2.42 3.43
CA THR A 155 0.54 3.34 4.25
C THR A 155 1.07 4.37 3.27
N ASN A 156 0.65 5.64 3.41
CA ASN A 156 1.23 6.72 2.64
C ASN A 156 2.63 7.00 3.21
N ASN A 157 3.58 6.08 2.97
CA ASN A 157 4.99 6.34 3.26
C ASN A 157 5.40 7.63 2.53
N ASN A 158 6.40 8.35 3.02
CA ASN A 158 6.80 9.63 2.40
C ASN A 158 7.56 9.45 1.07
N ASN A 159 7.74 8.21 0.61
CA ASN A 159 8.48 7.90 -0.62
C ASN A 159 7.50 7.82 -1.79
N PHE A 160 7.55 8.79 -2.69
CA PHE A 160 6.86 8.74 -3.97
C PHE A 160 7.81 8.22 -5.03
N GLU A 161 7.58 7.01 -5.51
CA GLU A 161 8.23 6.52 -6.73
C GLU A 161 7.64 7.20 -7.96
N VAL A 162 8.40 7.28 -9.05
CA VAL A 162 7.94 7.86 -10.31
C VAL A 162 6.70 7.10 -10.80
N HIS A 163 5.66 7.82 -11.20
CA HIS A 163 4.33 7.32 -11.57
C HIS A 163 3.50 6.69 -10.44
N ALA A 164 4.01 6.66 -9.20
CA ALA A 164 3.21 6.20 -8.07
C ALA A 164 2.03 7.15 -7.82
N ILE A 165 0.87 6.56 -7.59
CA ILE A 165 -0.37 7.25 -7.23
C ILE A 165 -0.70 6.92 -5.79
N LYS A 166 -0.99 7.96 -5.00
CA LYS A 166 -1.52 7.82 -3.63
C LYS A 166 -2.87 8.50 -3.56
N SER A 167 -3.80 7.85 -2.88
CA SER A 167 -5.16 8.36 -2.67
C SER A 167 -5.57 8.15 -1.23
N PHE A 168 -6.30 9.12 -0.68
CA PHE A 168 -6.76 9.08 0.70
C PHE A 168 -8.12 9.79 0.84
N LYS A 169 -8.93 9.31 1.78
CA LYS A 169 -10.18 9.95 2.21
C LYS A 169 -10.13 10.21 3.71
N ALA A 170 -10.28 11.46 4.13
CA ALA A 170 -10.55 11.83 5.52
C ALA A 170 -12.04 12.10 5.72
N VAL A 171 -12.55 11.75 6.90
CA VAL A 171 -13.92 12.07 7.32
C VAL A 171 -13.84 12.79 8.65
N VAL A 172 -14.45 13.96 8.76
CA VAL A 172 -14.46 14.73 10.01
C VAL A 172 -15.86 15.24 10.35
N PRO A 173 -16.21 15.37 11.64
CA PRO A 173 -17.52 15.90 12.03
C PRO A 173 -17.72 17.35 11.55
N ALA A 174 -18.86 17.62 10.92
CA ALA A 174 -19.18 18.92 10.36
C ALA A 174 -19.30 20.01 11.42
N SER A 175 -19.96 19.71 12.54
CA SER A 175 -20.11 20.64 13.67
C SER A 175 -18.74 21.14 14.14
N THR A 176 -17.82 20.21 14.45
CA THR A 176 -16.49 20.55 14.94
C THR A 176 -15.61 21.18 13.87
N PHE A 177 -15.65 20.72 12.61
CA PHE A 177 -14.82 21.30 11.55
C PHE A 177 -15.17 22.76 11.28
N THR A 178 -16.44 23.12 11.43
CA THR A 178 -16.91 24.49 11.17
C THR A 178 -16.69 25.47 12.33
N ASP A 179 -16.14 25.01 13.45
CA ASP A 179 -15.87 25.84 14.62
C ASP A 179 -14.55 26.64 14.46
N TYR A 180 -14.64 27.97 14.57
CA TYR A 180 -13.50 28.90 14.53
C TYR A 180 -12.73 28.97 15.86
N SER A 181 -12.19 27.85 16.33
CA SER A 181 -11.54 27.71 17.64
C SER A 181 -10.14 27.08 17.61
N ALA A 182 -9.55 26.89 16.42
CA ALA A 182 -8.17 26.40 16.31
C ALA A 182 -7.14 27.50 16.63
N SER A 183 -5.86 27.13 16.59
CA SER A 183 -4.72 28.07 16.63
C SER A 183 -3.69 27.67 15.58
N ASN A 184 -4.17 27.58 14.34
CA ASN A 184 -3.37 27.18 13.20
C ASN A 184 -2.53 28.35 12.69
N LYS A 185 -1.35 28.02 12.19
CA LYS A 185 -0.42 28.95 11.58
C LYS A 185 -0.57 28.85 10.06
N MET A 186 -0.74 29.97 9.37
CA MET A 186 -0.91 29.96 7.91
C MET A 186 -0.14 31.09 7.22
N MET A 187 0.19 30.87 5.96
CA MET A 187 0.79 31.91 5.12
C MET A 187 -0.32 32.87 4.64
N ASN A 188 -0.08 34.18 4.67
CA ASN A 188 -0.94 35.21 4.08
C ASN A 188 -0.34 35.80 2.77
N GLY A 189 0.69 35.15 2.24
CA GLY A 189 1.28 35.43 0.95
C GLY A 189 2.41 34.44 0.63
N LYS A 190 3.14 34.68 -0.46
CA LYS A 190 4.11 33.69 -1.01
C LYS A 190 5.48 33.69 -0.34
N ASN A 191 5.85 34.76 0.36
CA ASN A 191 7.16 34.88 0.99
C ASN A 191 7.15 34.22 2.38
N VAL A 192 8.29 33.68 2.82
CA VAL A 192 8.41 32.94 4.10
C VAL A 192 7.97 33.76 5.34
N ASN A 193 8.09 35.09 5.29
CA ASN A 193 7.70 35.99 6.38
C ASN A 193 6.23 36.41 6.33
N ASN A 194 5.49 36.03 5.29
CA ASN A 194 4.08 36.36 5.11
C ASN A 194 3.23 35.38 5.91
N THR A 195 3.22 35.55 7.23
CA THR A 195 2.59 34.63 8.18
C THR A 195 1.45 35.30 8.95
N ILE A 196 0.43 34.52 9.31
CA ILE A 196 -0.67 34.93 10.17
C ILE A 196 -1.11 33.76 11.06
N ASN A 197 -1.73 34.07 12.21
CA ASN A 197 -2.44 33.10 13.01
C ASN A 197 -3.89 33.00 12.53
N SER A 198 -4.43 31.79 12.56
CA SER A 198 -5.75 31.45 12.09
C SER A 198 -6.46 30.59 13.12
N ASN A 199 -7.74 30.85 13.31
CA ASN A 199 -8.62 30.03 14.15
C ASN A 199 -9.38 28.96 13.37
N ARG A 200 -9.07 28.78 12.09
CA ARG A 200 -9.69 27.82 11.18
C ARG A 200 -9.18 26.41 11.48
N ARG A 201 -10.07 25.43 11.62
CA ARG A 201 -9.73 24.02 11.90
C ARG A 201 -9.29 23.27 10.66
N SER A 202 -8.43 22.27 10.86
CA SER A 202 -7.98 21.37 9.80
C SER A 202 -8.64 19.99 9.87
N ALA A 203 -8.69 19.31 8.73
CA ALA A 203 -9.10 17.93 8.68
C ALA A 203 -8.13 17.03 9.47
N TYR A 204 -6.82 17.30 9.37
CA TYR A 204 -5.79 16.55 10.07
C TYR A 204 -5.95 16.57 11.60
N GLU A 205 -6.19 17.74 12.20
CA GLU A 205 -6.35 17.89 13.66
C GLU A 205 -7.57 17.14 14.20
N LEU A 206 -8.62 17.01 13.40
CA LEU A 206 -9.84 16.30 13.77
C LEU A 206 -9.80 14.80 13.42
N SER A 207 -8.77 14.36 12.71
CA SER A 207 -8.57 12.96 12.35
C SER A 207 -7.95 12.18 13.51
N THR A 208 -8.29 10.89 13.63
CA THR A 208 -7.63 9.99 14.58
C THR A 208 -6.16 9.77 14.21
N ALA A 209 -5.31 9.33 15.16
CA ALA A 209 -3.90 9.04 14.87
C ALA A 209 -3.72 8.02 13.72
N ALA A 210 -4.62 7.03 13.64
CA ALA A 210 -4.62 6.05 12.55
C ALA A 210 -4.98 6.65 11.19
N GLU A 211 -5.79 7.71 11.16
CA GLU A 211 -6.14 8.44 9.94
C GLU A 211 -5.08 9.48 9.58
N GLN A 212 -4.50 10.17 10.57
CA GLN A 212 -3.38 11.10 10.37
C GLN A 212 -2.21 10.45 9.65
N ALA A 213 -1.90 9.19 9.97
CA ALA A 213 -0.88 8.39 9.29
C ALA A 213 -1.16 8.12 7.79
N LYS A 214 -2.38 8.40 7.32
CA LYS A 214 -2.79 8.22 5.93
C LYS A 214 -2.81 9.53 5.15
N PHE A 215 -2.57 10.69 5.75
CA PHE A 215 -2.48 11.93 4.99
C PHE A 215 -1.28 11.88 4.03
N ILE A 216 -1.47 12.37 2.81
CA ILE A 216 -0.43 12.34 1.78
C ILE A 216 0.59 13.44 2.08
N VAL A 217 1.88 13.09 2.13
CA VAL A 217 2.99 14.02 2.30
C VAL A 217 3.93 13.94 1.10
N ILE A 218 4.19 15.08 0.46
CA ILE A 218 5.04 15.22 -0.73
C ILE A 218 6.17 16.18 -0.40
N ASN A 219 7.41 15.70 -0.36
CA ASN A 219 8.58 16.51 -0.02
C ASN A 219 8.41 17.36 1.26
N GLY A 220 7.75 16.80 2.28
CA GLY A 220 7.47 17.50 3.54
C GLY A 220 6.23 18.40 3.54
N LEU A 221 5.49 18.49 2.43
CA LEU A 221 4.20 19.15 2.34
C LEU A 221 3.07 18.14 2.47
N ARG A 222 2.30 18.21 3.55
CA ARG A 222 1.09 17.41 3.74
C ARG A 222 -0.10 18.04 3.01
N MET A 223 -0.81 17.27 2.19
CA MET A 223 -2.09 17.68 1.62
C MET A 223 -3.17 17.66 2.70
N ASP A 224 -3.96 18.72 2.83
CA ASP A 224 -4.95 18.88 3.91
C ASP A 224 -6.12 19.76 3.45
N PHE A 225 -7.13 19.92 4.31
CA PHE A 225 -8.17 20.93 4.19
C PHE A 225 -8.23 21.78 5.46
N LEU A 226 -8.48 23.08 5.29
CA LEU A 226 -8.89 23.99 6.36
C LEU A 226 -10.31 24.47 6.13
N GLN A 227 -11.08 24.69 7.19
CA GLN A 227 -12.37 25.39 7.13
C GLN A 227 -12.21 26.75 6.43
N SER A 228 -13.07 27.17 5.48
CA SER A 228 -12.86 28.40 4.68
C SER A 228 -12.99 29.68 5.51
N TRP A 229 -12.27 30.75 5.13
CA TRP A 229 -12.41 32.06 5.77
C TRP A 229 -13.77 32.73 5.51
N ARG A 230 -14.49 32.29 4.47
CA ARG A 230 -15.82 32.82 4.12
C ARG A 230 -16.96 32.21 4.92
N GLY A 231 -16.68 31.19 5.74
CA GLY A 231 -17.66 30.54 6.61
C GLY A 231 -18.13 29.17 6.14
N ASN A 232 -19.12 28.64 6.84
CA ASN A 232 -19.78 27.36 6.58
C ASN A 232 -20.85 27.56 5.50
N PRO A 233 -20.94 26.72 4.45
CA PRO A 233 -20.32 25.39 4.29
C PRO A 233 -19.15 25.36 3.30
N SER A 234 -18.14 26.22 3.46
CA SER A 234 -16.96 26.18 2.58
C SER A 234 -15.71 25.65 3.28
N THR A 235 -14.81 25.08 2.47
CA THR A 235 -13.50 24.57 2.89
C THR A 235 -12.40 25.13 1.99
N SER A 236 -11.15 24.91 2.34
CA SER A 236 -9.98 25.38 1.59
C SER A 236 -9.00 24.23 1.42
N PRO A 237 -8.64 23.86 0.18
CA PRO A 237 -7.54 22.94 -0.05
C PRO A 237 -6.23 23.58 0.42
N LYS A 238 -5.39 22.83 1.14
CA LYS A 238 -4.14 23.36 1.68
C LYS A 238 -3.00 22.36 1.61
N LEU A 239 -1.78 22.92 1.66
CA LEU A 239 -0.57 22.20 1.99
C LEU A 239 -0.08 22.65 3.36
N PHE A 240 0.42 21.74 4.18
CA PHE A 240 1.03 22.04 5.47
C PHE A 240 2.49 21.59 5.49
N ASN A 241 3.39 22.48 5.88
CA ASN A 241 4.81 22.14 6.00
C ASN A 241 5.09 21.38 7.31
N THR A 242 5.37 20.09 7.20
CA THR A 242 5.66 19.20 8.34
C THR A 242 7.13 19.20 8.76
N THR A 243 7.99 19.93 8.05
CA THR A 243 9.43 19.94 8.29
C THR A 243 9.85 21.10 9.19
N ALA A 244 11.09 21.05 9.69
CA ALA A 244 11.69 22.14 10.44
C ALA A 244 12.22 23.29 9.55
N GLY A 245 12.27 23.10 8.23
CA GLY A 245 12.80 24.07 7.25
C GLY A 245 11.70 24.67 6.39
N ALA A 246 11.94 25.85 5.83
CA ALA A 246 11.03 26.42 4.84
C ALA A 246 11.10 25.61 3.54
N ILE A 247 9.95 25.38 2.89
CA ILE A 247 9.87 24.64 1.63
C ILE A 247 9.44 25.60 0.52
N THR A 248 10.21 25.63 -0.57
CA THR A 248 9.90 26.40 -1.78
C THR A 248 9.42 25.47 -2.89
N TYR A 249 8.32 25.83 -3.55
CA TYR A 249 7.72 25.07 -4.65
C TYR A 249 6.99 26.02 -5.60
N ASN A 250 6.64 25.54 -6.79
CA ASN A 250 5.69 26.21 -7.67
C ASN A 250 4.39 25.44 -7.68
N ILE A 251 3.28 26.17 -7.76
CA ILE A 251 1.94 25.60 -7.94
C ILE A 251 1.16 26.36 -8.99
N SER A 252 0.43 25.61 -9.80
CA SER A 252 -0.60 26.13 -10.69
C SER A 252 -1.78 25.18 -10.69
N SER A 253 -3.00 25.69 -10.69
CA SER A 253 -4.18 24.85 -10.55
C SER A 253 -5.34 25.25 -11.46
N LEU A 254 -6.10 24.23 -11.83
CA LEU A 254 -7.40 24.32 -12.50
C LEU A 254 -8.45 23.89 -11.47
N SER A 255 -9.33 24.81 -11.09
CA SER A 255 -10.50 24.53 -10.26
C SER A 255 -11.77 24.77 -11.06
N THR A 256 -12.89 24.20 -10.58
CA THR A 256 -14.21 24.45 -11.18
C THR A 256 -14.73 25.85 -10.89
N GLY A 257 -14.32 26.49 -9.80
CA GLY A 257 -14.70 27.87 -9.44
C GLY A 257 -13.74 28.91 -9.99
N ASP A 258 -12.43 28.73 -9.78
CA ASP A 258 -11.39 29.63 -10.29
C ASP A 258 -10.00 28.99 -10.42
N ARG A 259 -9.14 29.57 -11.27
CA ARG A 259 -7.78 29.05 -11.48
C ARG A 259 -6.77 29.79 -10.62
N TYR A 260 -5.76 29.07 -10.11
CA TYR A 260 -4.58 29.70 -9.52
C TYR A 260 -3.38 29.60 -10.46
N VAL A 261 -2.96 30.74 -11.02
CA VAL A 261 -1.82 30.79 -11.96
C VAL A 261 -0.61 31.55 -11.38
N ASN A 262 -0.75 32.13 -10.18
CA ASN A 262 0.25 33.02 -9.59
C ASN A 262 1.13 32.34 -8.52
N GLY A 263 1.21 31.00 -8.53
CA GLY A 263 1.88 30.21 -7.48
C GLY A 263 3.37 29.92 -7.67
N ALA A 264 4.02 30.55 -8.65
CA ALA A 264 5.47 30.43 -8.81
C ALA A 264 6.24 30.99 -7.61
N ASN A 265 7.32 30.28 -7.22
CA ASN A 265 8.22 30.56 -6.10
C ASN A 265 7.51 30.79 -4.77
N THR A 266 6.51 29.94 -4.48
CA THR A 266 5.80 29.99 -3.20
C THR A 266 6.63 29.30 -2.12
N THR A 267 6.78 29.95 -0.98
CA THR A 267 7.47 29.38 0.19
C THR A 267 6.50 29.21 1.35
N ILE A 268 6.54 28.05 2.02
CA ILE A 268 5.80 27.82 3.27
C ILE A 268 6.78 27.69 4.42
N ALA A 269 6.57 28.50 5.47
CA ALA A 269 7.36 28.45 6.70
C ALA A 269 7.15 27.12 7.47
N PRO A 270 8.11 26.68 8.29
CA PRO A 270 7.99 25.46 9.10
C PRO A 270 6.73 25.45 9.98
N GLY A 271 5.87 24.44 9.86
CA GLY A 271 4.64 24.34 10.65
C GLY A 271 3.54 25.33 10.27
N TYR A 272 3.54 25.85 9.03
CA TYR A 272 2.49 26.70 8.49
C TYR A 272 1.70 26.00 7.38
N TYR A 273 0.43 26.36 7.24
CA TYR A 273 -0.41 26.07 6.07
C TYR A 273 -0.12 27.04 4.93
N SER A 274 -0.30 26.58 3.69
CA SER A 274 -0.06 27.35 2.46
C SER A 274 -0.97 28.56 2.30
N PHE A 275 -0.51 29.49 1.45
CA PHE A 275 -1.28 30.69 1.09
C PHE A 275 -2.51 30.33 0.24
N ASN A 276 -2.30 29.93 -1.02
CA ASN A 276 -3.37 29.48 -1.93
C ASN A 276 -2.98 28.15 -2.59
N VAL A 277 -3.98 27.29 -2.83
CA VAL A 277 -3.89 26.09 -3.68
C VAL A 277 -4.81 26.24 -4.89
N ASP A 278 -6.01 26.78 -4.71
CA ASP A 278 -6.91 27.23 -5.78
C ASP A 278 -6.93 28.77 -5.86
N GLY A 279 -7.79 29.35 -6.71
CA GLY A 279 -7.80 30.80 -6.95
C GLY A 279 -8.15 31.62 -5.70
N ASN A 280 -9.07 31.15 -4.86
CA ASN A 280 -9.62 31.87 -3.71
C ASN A 280 -9.63 31.08 -2.39
N ASP A 281 -9.20 29.83 -2.44
CA ASP A 281 -9.28 28.77 -1.44
C ASP A 281 -10.66 28.64 -0.80
N ASP A 282 -11.73 28.66 -1.60
CA ASP A 282 -13.13 28.66 -1.14
C ASP A 282 -13.97 27.59 -1.84
N PHE A 283 -13.64 26.34 -1.57
CA PHE A 283 -14.43 25.20 -2.02
C PHE A 283 -15.80 25.22 -1.39
N SER A 284 -16.82 25.53 -2.20
CA SER A 284 -18.21 25.31 -1.83
C SER A 284 -18.45 23.82 -1.57
N THR A 285 -19.07 23.51 -0.44
CA THR A 285 -19.53 22.16 -0.11
C THR A 285 -20.98 22.16 0.40
N VAL A 286 -21.84 23.00 -0.18
CA VAL A 286 -23.24 23.08 0.26
C VAL A 286 -23.93 21.71 0.04
N ASP A 287 -24.63 21.20 1.07
CA ASP A 287 -25.28 19.87 1.08
C ASP A 287 -26.31 19.64 -0.07
N GLN A 288 -26.71 20.71 -0.79
CA GLN A 288 -27.64 20.68 -1.93
C GLN A 288 -27.27 21.70 -3.02
N GLY A 289 -25.98 21.93 -3.27
CA GLY A 289 -25.53 22.97 -4.19
C GLY A 289 -24.20 22.68 -4.88
N ASP A 290 -23.42 23.73 -5.10
CA ASP A 290 -22.16 23.68 -5.83
C ASP A 290 -21.11 22.86 -5.06
N ILE A 291 -20.49 21.92 -5.77
CA ILE A 291 -19.32 21.18 -5.33
C ILE A 291 -18.10 21.64 -6.13
N GLU A 292 -16.97 21.74 -5.46
CA GLU A 292 -15.72 22.13 -6.10
C GLU A 292 -14.66 21.02 -6.01
N TYR A 293 -13.81 20.97 -7.04
CA TYR A 293 -12.56 20.22 -7.00
C TYR A 293 -11.49 21.02 -7.72
N VAL A 294 -10.25 20.81 -7.29
CA VAL A 294 -9.06 21.41 -7.91
C VAL A 294 -8.08 20.32 -8.31
N ASN A 295 -7.53 20.47 -9.50
CA ASN A 295 -6.34 19.76 -9.93
C ASN A 295 -5.17 20.74 -9.99
N ALA A 296 -4.10 20.46 -9.24
CA ALA A 296 -2.93 21.32 -9.14
C ALA A 296 -1.65 20.59 -9.55
N MET A 297 -0.83 21.28 -10.33
CA MET A 297 0.52 20.85 -10.68
C MET A 297 1.48 21.47 -9.68
N LEU A 298 2.29 20.63 -9.01
CA LEU A 298 3.35 21.08 -8.10
C LEU A 298 4.72 20.72 -8.66
N THR A 299 5.66 21.65 -8.63
CA THR A 299 7.08 21.38 -8.91
C THR A 299 7.94 21.87 -7.76
N PHE A 300 8.94 21.07 -7.40
CA PHE A 300 9.88 21.36 -6.33
C PHE A 300 11.25 21.76 -6.90
N THR A 301 12.09 22.38 -6.07
CA THR A 301 13.45 22.81 -6.45
C THR A 301 14.39 21.64 -6.79
N ASN A 302 14.07 20.43 -6.34
CA ASN A 302 14.77 19.20 -6.71
C ASN A 302 14.35 18.65 -8.10
N GLY A 303 13.43 19.32 -8.80
CA GLY A 303 12.96 18.93 -10.13
C GLY A 303 11.81 17.92 -10.12
N GLU A 304 11.34 17.48 -8.95
CA GLU A 304 10.19 16.57 -8.88
C GLU A 304 8.88 17.30 -9.21
N TRP A 305 8.05 16.62 -9.99
CA TRP A 305 6.80 17.12 -10.52
C TRP A 305 5.63 16.21 -10.14
N TYR A 306 4.56 16.83 -9.63
CA TYR A 306 3.39 16.13 -9.13
C TYR A 306 2.10 16.71 -9.72
N ASN A 307 1.14 15.83 -9.97
CA ASN A 307 -0.27 16.19 -10.14
C ASN A 307 -1.01 15.85 -8.83
N CYS A 308 -1.71 16.81 -8.25
CA CYS A 308 -2.44 16.65 -7.01
C CYS A 308 -3.90 17.09 -7.16
N THR A 309 -4.81 16.32 -6.59
CA THR A 309 -6.24 16.64 -6.59
C THR A 309 -6.74 16.78 -5.16
N TRP A 310 -7.53 17.83 -4.94
CA TRP A 310 -8.37 17.97 -3.75
C TRP A 310 -9.82 17.99 -4.20
N HIS A 311 -10.66 17.27 -3.48
CA HIS A 311 -12.11 17.31 -3.63
C HIS A 311 -12.76 17.20 -2.27
N ALA A 312 -13.83 17.97 -2.05
CA ALA A 312 -14.57 17.97 -0.81
C ALA A 312 -16.07 17.86 -1.06
N THR A 313 -16.73 17.06 -0.24
CA THR A 313 -18.19 17.02 -0.14
C THR A 313 -18.60 16.93 1.32
N ARG A 314 -19.87 17.07 1.63
CA ARG A 314 -20.40 16.85 2.98
C ARG A 314 -21.83 16.37 2.96
N ASP A 315 -22.25 15.87 4.11
CA ASP A 315 -23.64 15.79 4.52
C ASP A 315 -23.86 16.65 5.77
N ALA A 316 -25.05 16.56 6.36
CA ALA A 316 -25.38 17.32 7.57
C ALA A 316 -24.48 17.01 8.78
N THR A 317 -23.80 15.87 8.80
CA THR A 317 -23.03 15.36 9.94
C THR A 317 -21.53 15.40 9.71
N ASN A 318 -21.05 15.23 8.48
CA ASN A 318 -19.63 15.02 8.17
C ASN A 318 -19.18 15.77 6.92
N TYR A 319 -17.91 16.17 6.93
CA TYR A 319 -17.17 16.45 5.70
C TYR A 319 -16.42 15.22 5.24
N TYR A 320 -16.37 15.04 3.92
CA TYR A 320 -15.61 14.03 3.22
C TYR A 320 -14.56 14.71 2.35
N PHE A 321 -13.30 14.51 2.70
CA PHE A 321 -12.17 15.08 1.99
C PHE A 321 -11.42 14.00 1.23
N TYR A 322 -11.25 14.21 -0.06
CA TYR A 322 -10.57 13.29 -0.95
C TYR A 322 -9.30 13.94 -1.48
N PHE A 323 -8.21 13.17 -1.43
CA PHE A 323 -6.89 13.59 -1.86
C PHE A 323 -6.34 12.57 -2.84
N THR A 324 -5.73 13.02 -3.92
CA THR A 324 -4.88 12.19 -4.76
C THR A 324 -3.59 12.92 -5.09
N ALA A 325 -2.49 12.18 -5.20
CA ALA A 325 -1.23 12.70 -5.68
C ALA A 325 -0.55 11.66 -6.57
N GLN A 326 -0.03 12.12 -7.70
CA GLN A 326 0.77 11.32 -8.62
C GLN A 326 2.10 12.01 -8.85
N ARG A 327 3.21 11.27 -8.68
CA ARG A 327 4.53 11.71 -9.12
C ARG A 327 4.67 11.46 -10.62
N LEU A 328 5.11 12.46 -11.38
CA LEU A 328 5.15 12.41 -12.85
C LEU A 328 6.54 12.14 -13.43
N ASN A 329 7.62 12.41 -12.68
CA ASN A 329 9.01 12.20 -13.11
C ASN A 329 9.95 11.79 -11.97
#